data_AF-A0A7J4KAI7-F1
#
_entry.id   AF-A0A7J4KAI7-F1
#
_cell.length_a   1.000
_cell.length_b   1.000
_cell.length_c   1.000
_cell.angle_alpha   90.00
_cell.angle_beta   90.00
_cell.angle_gamma   90.00
#
_symmetry.space_group_name_H-M   'P 1'
#
loop_
_entity.id
_entity.type
_entity.pdbx_description
1 polymer ?
#
loop_
_entity_poly.entity_id
_entity_poly.type
_entity_poly.pdbx_seq_one_letter_code
_entity_poly.pdbx_strand_id
1 'polypeptide(L)' 'METFPEMNWSEVARQAFIQRIKDLEFLKKFKSNSILTEEDALRLGRELNQNLAKKYKKA' A
#
# COMPACT_ATOMS: atom_id res chain seq x y z
N MET A 1 3.52 23.99 2.03
CA MET A 1 4.50 24.88 2.67
C MET A 1 4.15 26.34 2.43
N GLU A 2 4.21 26.83 1.19
CA GLU A 2 4.06 28.27 0.89
C GLU A 2 2.65 28.84 1.15
N THR A 3 1.59 28.03 0.98
CA THR A 3 0.20 28.47 1.24
C THR A 3 -0.13 28.61 2.74
N PHE A 4 0.63 27.94 3.61
CA PHE A 4 0.44 27.97 5.07
C PHE A 4 1.81 28.01 5.76
N PRO A 5 2.57 29.11 5.64
CA PRO A 5 3.94 29.20 6.16
C PRO A 5 4.02 29.11 7.68
N GLU A 6 2.94 29.41 8.40
CA GLU A 6 2.81 29.31 9.85
C GLU A 6 2.78 27.85 10.35
N MET A 7 2.47 26.89 9.47
CA MET A 7 2.45 25.49 9.81
C MET A 7 3.87 24.93 9.91
N ASN A 8 4.16 24.15 10.95
CA ASN A 8 5.45 23.48 11.10
C ASN A 8 5.55 22.26 10.15
N TRP A 9 5.82 22.54 8.88
CA TRP A 9 5.88 21.51 7.85
C TRP A 9 7.00 20.48 8.05
N SER A 10 8.07 20.85 8.75
CA SER A 10 9.15 19.91 9.11
C SER A 10 8.65 18.82 10.06
N GLU A 11 7.76 19.16 11.01
CA GLU A 11 7.14 18.17 11.90
C GLU A 11 6.14 17.28 11.15
N VAL A 12 5.33 17.86 10.26
CA VAL A 12 4.41 17.10 9.41
C VAL A 12 5.18 16.06 8.57
N ALA A 13 6.26 16.49 7.93
CA ALA A 13 7.12 15.60 7.16
C ALA A 13 7.75 14.50 8.04
N ARG A 14 8.25 14.86 9.24
CA ARG A 14 8.83 13.90 10.19
C ARG A 14 7.82 12.80 10.56
N GLN A 15 6.60 13.17 10.92
CA GLN A 15 5.55 12.20 11.26
C GLN A 15 5.16 11.32 10.08
N ALA A 16 5.03 11.90 8.88
CA ALA A 16 4.76 11.14 7.67
C ALA A 16 5.84 10.09 7.38
N PHE A 17 7.12 10.45 7.56
CA PHE A 17 8.23 9.51 7.40
C PHE A 17 8.24 8.42 8.47
N ILE A 18 8.02 8.77 9.75
CA ILE A 18 7.91 7.78 10.83
C ILE A 18 6.81 6.76 10.51
N GLN A 19 5.65 7.22 10.06
CA GLN A 19 4.56 6.32 9.69
C GLN A 19 4.95 5.44 8.49
N ARG A 20 5.56 6.02 7.46
CA ARG A 20 5.99 5.28 6.28
C ARG A 20 7.00 4.17 6.62
N ILE A 21 7.93 4.45 7.54
CA ILE A 21 8.90 3.47 8.03
C ILE A 21 8.18 2.32 8.76
N LYS A 22 7.25 2.64 9.67
CA LYS A 22 6.45 1.62 10.37
C LYS A 22 5.69 0.72 9.39
N ASP A 23 5.10 1.30 8.34
CA ASP A 23 4.38 0.54 7.31
C ASP A 23 5.33 -0.41 6.56
N LEU A 24 6.55 0.05 6.23
CA LEU A 24 7.57 -0.77 5.57
C LEU A 24 8.06 -1.91 6.45
N GLU A 25 8.31 -1.64 7.74
CA GLU A 25 8.70 -2.66 8.71
C GLU A 25 7.60 -3.71 8.89
N PHE A 26 6.35 -3.26 8.97
CA PHE A 26 5.19 -4.15 9.00
C PHE A 26 5.14 -5.03 7.75
N LEU A 27 5.22 -4.46 6.55
CA LEU A 27 5.21 -5.23 5.30
C LEU A 27 6.36 -6.24 5.22
N LYS A 28 7.56 -5.84 5.68
CA LYS A 28 8.72 -6.74 5.73
C LYS A 28 8.47 -7.94 6.65
N LYS A 29 7.89 -7.72 7.83
CA LYS A 29 7.51 -8.80 8.76
C LYS A 29 6.37 -9.64 8.22
N PHE A 30 5.33 -9.00 7.69
CA PHE A 30 4.16 -9.65 7.12
C PHE A 30 4.52 -10.64 6.02
N LYS A 31 5.49 -10.28 5.16
CA LYS A 31 5.95 -11.16 4.07
C LYS A 31 7.07 -12.12 4.45
N SER A 32 7.58 -12.11 5.69
CA SER A 32 8.85 -12.77 6.02
C SER A 32 8.84 -14.28 5.81
N ASN A 33 7.67 -14.91 5.95
CA ASN A 33 7.47 -16.35 5.81
C ASN A 33 6.69 -16.71 4.53
N SER A 34 6.50 -15.74 3.64
CA SER A 34 5.75 -15.95 2.41
C SER A 34 6.63 -16.61 1.36
N ILE A 35 6.05 -17.57 0.64
CA ILE A 35 6.64 -18.18 -0.57
C ILE A 35 6.08 -17.59 -1.86
N LEU A 36 5.19 -16.59 -1.75
CA LEU A 36 4.57 -15.95 -2.92
C LEU A 36 5.61 -15.24 -3.75
N THR A 37 5.67 -15.58 -5.03
CA THR A 37 6.48 -14.89 -6.01
C THR A 37 5.77 -13.66 -6.56
N GLU A 38 6.50 -12.78 -7.24
CA GLU A 38 5.90 -11.65 -7.96
C GLU A 38 4.91 -12.13 -9.03
N GLU A 39 5.25 -13.21 -9.74
CA GLU A 39 4.38 -13.80 -10.76
C GLU A 39 3.07 -14.32 -10.16
N ASP A 40 3.12 -14.96 -8.97
CA ASP A 40 1.91 -15.37 -8.25
C ASP A 40 1.02 -14.19 -7.90
N ALA A 41 1.61 -13.10 -7.39
CA ALA A 41 0.86 -11.90 -7.03
C ALA A 41 0.16 -11.30 -8.25
N LEU A 42 0.85 -11.20 -9.38
CA LEU A 42 0.28 -10.69 -10.64
C LEU A 42 -0.83 -11.60 -11.18
N ARG A 43 -0.62 -12.93 -11.15
CA ARG A 43 -1.61 -13.91 -11.59
C ARG A 43 -2.88 -13.85 -10.74
N LEU A 44 -2.74 -13.88 -9.41
CA LEU A 44 -3.85 -13.79 -8.47
C LEU A 44 -4.60 -12.47 -8.59
N GLY A 45 -3.89 -11.35 -8.79
CA GLY A 45 -4.51 -10.05 -9.00
C GLY A 45 -5.37 -9.98 -10.27
N ARG A 46 -4.88 -10.56 -11.39
CA ARG A 46 -5.67 -10.66 -12.63
C ARG A 46 -6.90 -11.54 -12.46
N GLU A 47 -6.75 -12.68 -11.81
CA GLU A 47 -7.85 -13.60 -11.53
C GLU A 47 -8.93 -12.94 -10.68
N LEU A 48 -8.53 -12.25 -9.60
CA LEU A 48 -9.44 -11.48 -8.75
C LEU A 48 -10.21 -10.43 -9.57
N ASN A 49 -9.52 -9.63 -10.39
CA ASN A 49 -10.15 -8.62 -11.23
C ASN A 49 -11.18 -9.23 -12.20
N GLN A 50 -10.87 -10.35 -12.83
CA GLN A 50 -11.81 -11.05 -13.71
C GLN A 50 -13.04 -11.54 -12.94
N ASN A 51 -12.84 -12.10 -11.75
CA ASN A 51 -13.94 -12.59 -10.92
C ASN A 51 -14.83 -11.46 -10.42
N LEU A 52 -14.25 -10.34 -9.99
CA LEU A 52 -14.99 -9.14 -9.60
C LEU A 52 -15.76 -8.57 -10.80
N ALA A 53 -15.13 -8.46 -11.97
CA ALA A 53 -15.79 -7.99 -13.18
C ALA A 53 -16.98 -8.88 -13.56
N LYS A 54 -16.86 -10.21 -13.47
CA LYS A 54 -17.99 -11.14 -13.70
C LYS A 54 -19.11 -10.95 -12.67
N LYS A 55 -18.75 -10.76 -11.40
CA LYS A 55 -19.71 -10.55 -10.30
C LYS A 55 -20.52 -9.27 -10.49
N TYR A 56 -19.85 -8.17 -10.84
CA TYR A 56 -20.46 -6.85 -10.95
C TYR A 56 -21.01 -6.51 -12.35
N LYS A 57 -20.64 -7.23 -13.42
CA LYS A 57 -21.31 -7.11 -14.74
C LYS A 57 -22.69 -7.77 -14.80
N LYS A 58 -23.01 -8.66 -13.86
CA LYS A 58 -24.32 -9.33 -13.78
C LYS A 58 -25.34 -8.56 -12.92
N ALA A 59 -24.93 -7.44 -12.31
CA ALA A 59 -25.79 -6.55 -11.52
C ALA A 59 -26.31 -5.40 -12.38
#